data_AF-A0A1B1I4P1-F1
#
_entry.id   AF-A0A1B1I4P1-F1
#
_cell.length_a   1.000
_cell.length_b   1.000
_cell.length_c   1.000
_cell.angle_alpha   90.00
_cell.angle_beta   90.00
_cell.angle_gamma   90.00
#
_symmetry.space_group_name_H-M   'P 1'
#
loop_
_entity.id
_entity.type
_entity.pdbx_description
1 polymer ?
#
loop_
_entity_poly.entity_id
_entity_poly.type
_entity_poly.pdbx_seq_one_letter_code
_entity_poly.pdbx_strand_id
1 'polypeptide(L)'
;MVLLAEHLKKERSLREIAERENAEIFNLMEQYAEMTYLYQVEELSPEAEAQFEQLNQVMIEEETQRTIRQAQMEEAAQMDEKPRIAGRWAQIRRAYLQSYHPEEWLRMLRTGEATPHLQQIQQIQQETEARYRAMYQREEERQILGQNLKGLEEIQRSRMIEAQITEVLTADLAH
;
A
#
# COMPACT_ATOMS: atom_id res chain seq x y z
N MET A 1 7.96 17.14 -3.65
CA MET A 1 9.21 16.44 -4.05
C MET A 1 9.81 15.66 -2.91
N VAL A 2 9.95 16.22 -1.71
CA VAL A 2 10.46 15.44 -0.56
C VAL A 2 9.38 14.52 -0.01
N LEU A 3 8.12 14.95 0.19
CA LEU A 3 7.13 14.22 0.99
C LEU A 3 6.46 12.99 0.34
N LEU A 4 6.04 13.01 -0.94
CA LEU A 4 5.46 11.78 -1.58
C LEU A 4 6.51 10.89 -2.20
N ALA A 5 7.68 11.43 -2.59
CA ALA A 5 8.84 10.58 -2.87
C ALA A 5 9.30 9.91 -1.58
N GLU A 6 9.31 10.61 -0.45
CA GLU A 6 9.52 10.00 0.87
C GLU A 6 8.40 9.03 1.24
N HIS A 7 7.13 9.32 0.96
CA HIS A 7 6.02 8.40 1.26
C HIS A 7 6.10 7.13 0.40
N LEU A 8 6.38 7.24 -0.90
CA LEU A 8 6.54 6.08 -1.79
C LEU A 8 7.84 5.32 -1.48
N LYS A 9 8.91 6.02 -1.09
CA LYS A 9 10.15 5.41 -0.63
C LYS A 9 9.96 4.73 0.72
N LYS A 10 9.15 5.31 1.61
CA LYS A 10 8.74 4.75 2.89
C LYS A 10 7.82 3.55 2.70
N GLU A 11 6.87 3.59 1.76
CA GLU A 11 6.05 2.42 1.43
C GLU A 11 6.86 1.31 0.77
N ARG A 12 7.81 1.64 -0.13
CA ARG A 12 8.76 0.65 -0.67
C ARG A 12 9.63 0.07 0.42
N SER A 13 10.19 0.89 1.32
CA SER A 13 10.99 0.38 2.43
C SER A 13 10.15 -0.46 3.39
N LEU A 14 8.89 -0.08 3.66
CA LEU A 14 7.97 -0.87 4.49
C LEU A 14 7.61 -2.20 3.82
N ARG A 15 7.47 -2.24 2.49
CA ARG A 15 7.28 -3.49 1.74
C ARG A 15 8.53 -4.34 1.74
N GLU A 16 9.70 -3.77 1.50
CA GLU A 16 10.98 -4.49 1.57
C GLU A 16 11.26 -5.02 2.98
N ILE A 17 10.92 -4.25 4.02
CA ILE A 17 10.96 -4.70 5.42
C ILE A 17 9.98 -5.85 5.62
N ALA A 18 8.72 -5.71 5.20
CA ALA A 18 7.72 -6.78 5.34
C ALA A 18 8.09 -8.04 4.54
N GLU A 19 8.67 -7.91 3.34
CA GLU A 19 9.17 -9.03 2.54
C GLU A 19 10.37 -9.71 3.19
N ARG A 20 11.26 -8.94 3.81
CA ARG A 20 12.42 -9.44 4.55
C ARG A 20 12.01 -10.13 5.85
N GLU A 21 11.10 -9.52 6.61
CA GLU A 21 10.47 -10.12 7.79
C GLU A 21 9.76 -11.42 7.41
N ASN A 22 8.99 -11.45 6.31
CA ASN A 22 8.36 -12.67 5.83
C ASN A 22 9.37 -13.76 5.42
N ALA A 23 10.50 -13.38 4.80
CA ALA A 23 11.57 -14.32 4.46
C ALA A 23 12.31 -14.84 5.70
N GLU A 24 12.53 -13.99 6.71
CA GLU A 24 13.09 -14.37 8.00
C GLU A 24 12.15 -15.32 8.75
N ILE A 25 10.84 -15.06 8.75
CA ILE A 25 9.85 -15.97 9.33
C ILE A 25 9.81 -17.31 8.58
N PHE A 26 9.95 -17.30 7.25
CA PHE A 26 10.01 -18.54 6.47
C PHE A 26 11.26 -19.38 6.84
N ASN A 27 12.42 -18.75 6.97
CA ASN A 27 13.64 -19.41 7.43
C ASN A 27 13.52 -19.92 8.88
N LEU A 28 12.89 -19.16 9.78
CA LEU A 28 12.63 -19.57 11.16
C LEU A 28 11.67 -20.77 11.22
N MET A 29 10.64 -20.80 10.35
CA MET A 29 9.74 -21.94 10.21
C MET A 29 10.45 -23.20 9.72
N GLU A 30 11.37 -23.06 8.77
CA GLU A 30 12.18 -24.18 8.25
C GLU A 30 13.13 -24.71 9.34
N GLN A 31 13.80 -23.83 10.08
CA GLN A 31 14.64 -24.20 11.23
C GLN A 31 13.83 -24.87 12.35
N TYR A 32 12.63 -24.35 12.65
CA TYR A 32 11.73 -24.95 13.64
C TYR A 32 11.29 -26.36 13.20
N ALA A 33 10.98 -26.56 11.92
CA ALA A 33 10.61 -27.87 11.38
C ALA A 33 11.77 -28.88 11.47
N GLU A 34 13.00 -28.44 11.15
CA GLU A 34 14.21 -29.26 11.22
C GLU A 34 14.53 -29.64 12.68
N MET A 35 14.44 -28.70 13.61
CA MET A 35 14.66 -28.94 15.04
C MET A 35 13.57 -29.78 15.69
N THR A 36 12.30 -29.61 15.29
CA THR A 36 11.18 -30.47 15.72
C THR A 36 11.42 -31.92 15.28
N TYR A 37 11.90 -32.12 14.05
CA TYR A 37 12.25 -33.44 13.54
C TYR A 37 13.41 -34.05 14.33
N LEU A 38 14.48 -33.29 14.59
CA LEU A 38 15.60 -33.76 15.40
C LEU A 38 15.19 -34.10 16.84
N TYR A 39 14.32 -33.31 17.48
CA TYR A 39 13.76 -33.61 18.81
C TYR A 39 12.93 -34.90 18.85
N GLN A 40 12.24 -35.22 17.76
CA GLN A 40 11.40 -36.43 17.66
C GLN A 40 12.21 -37.69 17.31
N VAL A 41 13.41 -37.56 16.74
CA VAL A 41 14.23 -38.67 16.22
C VAL A 41 15.52 -38.91 17.04
N GLU A 42 16.10 -37.89 17.67
CA GLU A 42 17.32 -37.96 18.49
C GLU A 42 17.17 -37.15 19.81
N GLU A 43 17.90 -37.53 20.86
CA GLU A 43 17.99 -36.69 22.08
C GLU A 43 18.80 -35.43 21.74
N LEU A 44 18.15 -34.26 21.77
CA LEU A 44 18.81 -32.97 21.57
C LEU A 44 19.85 -32.72 22.67
N SER A 45 20.92 -32.00 22.33
CA SER A 45 21.82 -31.47 23.36
C SER A 45 21.08 -30.41 24.20
N PRO A 46 21.46 -30.19 25.47
CA PRO A 46 20.82 -29.17 26.32
C PRO A 46 20.84 -27.75 25.71
N GLU A 47 21.87 -27.43 24.91
CA GLU A 47 21.97 -26.16 24.18
C GLU A 47 20.96 -26.09 23.02
N ALA A 48 20.74 -27.20 22.33
CA ALA A 48 19.79 -27.30 21.23
C ALA A 48 18.33 -27.31 21.72
N GLU A 49 18.05 -27.90 22.88
CA GLU A 49 16.74 -27.82 23.55
C GLU A 49 16.38 -26.37 23.91
N ALA A 50 17.32 -25.62 24.49
CA ALA A 50 17.09 -24.22 24.85
C ALA A 50 16.84 -23.34 23.60
N GLN A 51 17.55 -23.59 22.50
CA GLN A 51 17.31 -22.91 21.21
C GLN A 51 15.94 -23.27 20.63
N PHE A 52 15.55 -24.54 20.73
CA PHE A 52 14.23 -24.99 20.28
C PHE A 52 13.09 -24.33 21.07
N GLU A 53 13.19 -24.25 22.40
CA GLU A 53 12.19 -23.58 23.23
C GLU A 53 12.05 -22.08 22.88
N GLN A 54 13.17 -21.39 22.61
CA GLN A 54 13.14 -19.99 22.16
C GLN A 54 12.46 -19.84 20.80
N LEU A 55 12.80 -20.70 19.82
CA LEU A 55 12.14 -20.71 18.52
C LEU A 55 10.65 -21.01 18.64
N ASN A 56 10.28 -21.97 19.48
CA ASN A 56 8.89 -22.32 19.74
C ASN A 56 8.09 -21.14 20.31
N GLN A 57 8.68 -20.39 21.23
CA GLN A 57 8.06 -19.20 21.80
C GLN A 57 7.84 -18.10 20.75
N VAL A 58 8.84 -17.84 19.90
CA VAL A 58 8.72 -16.89 18.78
C VAL A 58 7.64 -17.34 17.79
N MET A 59 7.59 -18.63 17.47
CA MET A 59 6.57 -19.18 16.56
C MET A 59 5.15 -19.02 17.12
N ILE A 60 4.94 -19.29 18.41
CA ILE A 60 3.65 -19.07 19.07
C ILE A 60 3.26 -17.58 19.02
N GLU A 61 4.19 -16.68 19.31
CA GLU A 61 3.95 -15.23 19.25
C GLU A 61 3.57 -14.79 17.82
N GLU A 62 4.30 -15.23 16.80
CA GLU A 62 3.98 -14.98 15.39
C GLU A 62 2.60 -15.53 14.97
N GLU A 63 2.25 -16.75 15.37
CA GLU A 63 0.94 -17.33 15.10
C GLU A 63 -0.19 -16.53 15.76
N THR A 64 0.01 -16.07 17.00
CA THR A 64 -0.98 -15.22 17.67
C THR A 64 -1.15 -13.88 16.96
N GLN A 65 -0.05 -13.22 16.55
CA GLN A 65 -0.11 -11.96 15.81
C GLN A 65 -0.79 -12.13 14.45
N ARG A 66 -0.50 -13.21 13.72
CA ARG A 66 -1.18 -13.55 12.46
C ARG A 66 -2.68 -13.72 12.65
N THR A 67 -3.08 -14.42 13.71
CA THR A 67 -4.49 -14.65 14.03
C THR A 67 -5.20 -13.32 14.36
N ILE A 68 -4.56 -12.45 15.14
CA ILE A 68 -5.07 -11.11 15.47
C ILE A 68 -5.23 -10.28 14.18
N ARG A 69 -4.21 -10.25 13.33
CA ARG A 69 -4.23 -9.50 12.06
C ARG A 69 -5.33 -10.00 11.14
N GLN A 70 -5.51 -11.31 11.03
CA GLN A 70 -6.57 -11.92 10.22
C GLN A 70 -7.95 -11.53 10.74
N ALA A 71 -8.17 -11.60 12.06
CA ALA A 71 -9.43 -11.18 12.67
C ALA A 71 -9.72 -9.67 12.43
N GLN A 72 -8.69 -8.83 12.51
CA GLN A 72 -8.83 -7.40 12.21
C GLN A 72 -9.16 -7.15 10.74
N MET A 73 -8.57 -7.89 9.80
CA MET A 73 -8.90 -7.79 8.36
C MET A 73 -10.36 -8.18 8.10
N GLU A 74 -10.84 -9.24 8.75
CA GLU A 74 -12.23 -9.68 8.66
C GLU A 74 -13.21 -8.66 9.26
N GLU A 75 -12.88 -8.07 10.41
CA GLU A 75 -13.66 -6.97 11.00
C GLU A 75 -13.66 -5.74 10.08
N ALA A 76 -12.48 -5.32 9.61
CA ALA A 76 -12.31 -4.17 8.74
C ALA A 76 -13.10 -4.28 7.44
N ALA A 77 -13.13 -5.48 6.83
CA ALA A 77 -13.86 -5.74 5.58
C ALA A 77 -15.39 -5.61 5.73
N GLN A 78 -15.93 -5.77 6.95
CA GLN A 78 -17.36 -5.67 7.22
C GLN A 78 -17.82 -4.25 7.60
N MET A 79 -16.88 -3.36 7.91
CA MET A 79 -17.18 -2.02 8.40
C MET A 79 -16.86 -0.94 7.36
N ASP A 80 -17.87 -0.12 7.09
CA ASP A 80 -17.77 1.09 6.27
C ASP A 80 -17.89 2.35 7.12
N GLU A 81 -17.31 3.45 6.62
CA GLU A 81 -17.48 4.77 7.20
C GLU A 81 -18.92 5.29 7.11
N LYS A 82 -19.30 6.15 8.06
CA LYS A 82 -20.63 6.77 8.11
C LYS A 82 -20.49 8.30 8.26
N PRO A 83 -21.14 9.12 7.41
CA PRO A 83 -21.81 8.74 6.16
C PRO A 83 -20.83 8.16 5.13
N ARG A 84 -21.33 7.26 4.28
CA ARG A 84 -20.51 6.61 3.25
C ARG A 84 -20.10 7.60 2.17
N ILE A 85 -18.81 7.65 1.86
CA ILE A 85 -18.24 8.47 0.79
C ILE A 85 -18.26 7.68 -0.52
N ALA A 86 -18.93 8.25 -1.52
CA ALA A 86 -18.98 7.73 -2.87
C ALA A 86 -17.76 8.19 -3.70
N GLY A 87 -17.42 7.42 -4.73
CA GLY A 87 -16.33 7.74 -5.65
C GLY A 87 -15.31 6.61 -5.77
N ARG A 88 -14.70 6.48 -6.95
CA ARG A 88 -13.75 5.41 -7.26
C ARG A 88 -12.52 5.47 -6.36
N TRP A 89 -12.01 6.66 -6.07
CA TRP A 89 -10.82 6.84 -5.24
C TRP A 89 -11.09 6.57 -3.76
N ALA A 90 -12.24 7.01 -3.25
CA ALA A 90 -12.69 6.62 -1.92
C ALA A 90 -12.84 5.09 -1.79
N GLN A 91 -13.38 4.42 -2.81
CA GLN A 91 -13.47 2.96 -2.84
C GLN A 91 -12.11 2.26 -2.85
N ILE A 92 -11.18 2.72 -3.68
CA ILE A 92 -9.81 2.16 -3.74
C ILE A 92 -9.10 2.36 -2.39
N ARG A 93 -9.17 3.57 -1.82
CA ARG A 93 -8.52 3.86 -0.54
C ARG A 93 -9.13 3.06 0.60
N ARG A 94 -10.45 2.89 0.64
CA ARG A 94 -11.15 2.03 1.60
C ARG A 94 -10.64 0.59 1.51
N ALA A 95 -10.65 0.01 0.32
CA ALA A 95 -10.19 -1.36 0.11
C ALA A 95 -8.71 -1.54 0.50
N TYR A 96 -7.86 -0.55 0.20
CA TYR A 96 -6.46 -0.54 0.63
C TYR A 96 -6.33 -0.55 2.15
N LEU A 97 -7.03 0.34 2.87
CA LEU A 97 -6.98 0.42 4.32
C LEU A 97 -7.52 -0.87 4.97
N GLN A 98 -8.63 -1.42 4.46
CA GLN A 98 -9.20 -2.68 4.97
C GLN A 98 -8.25 -3.88 4.78
N SER A 99 -7.47 -3.91 3.71
CA SER A 99 -6.62 -5.07 3.38
C SER A 99 -5.20 -4.97 3.94
N TYR A 100 -4.61 -3.76 3.94
CA TYR A 100 -3.19 -3.56 4.27
C TYR A 100 -2.97 -2.87 5.61
N HIS A 101 -3.93 -2.05 6.07
CA HIS A 101 -3.84 -1.31 7.34
C HIS A 101 -5.14 -1.43 8.15
N PRO A 102 -5.59 -2.67 8.47
CA PRO A 102 -6.90 -2.89 9.09
C PRO A 102 -7.01 -2.23 10.47
N GLU A 103 -5.92 -2.20 11.24
CA GLU A 103 -5.87 -1.50 12.54
C GLU A 103 -6.12 0.00 12.39
N GLU A 104 -5.49 0.63 11.40
CA GLU A 104 -5.67 2.04 11.12
C GLU A 104 -7.11 2.32 10.69
N TRP A 105 -7.67 1.48 9.82
CA TRP A 105 -9.07 1.59 9.39
C TRP A 105 -10.04 1.52 10.56
N LEU A 106 -9.91 0.50 11.41
CA LEU A 106 -10.74 0.33 12.59
C LEU A 106 -10.57 1.49 13.58
N ARG A 107 -9.34 1.99 13.76
CA ARG A 107 -9.07 3.19 14.57
C ARG A 107 -9.83 4.40 14.01
N MET A 108 -9.70 4.66 12.71
CA MET A 108 -10.36 5.79 12.03
C MET A 108 -11.88 5.71 12.08
N LEU A 109 -12.45 4.51 12.03
CA LEU A 109 -13.89 4.31 12.20
C LEU A 109 -14.34 4.63 13.64
N ARG A 110 -13.56 4.22 14.64
CA ARG A 110 -13.85 4.51 16.06
C ARG A 110 -13.72 6.00 16.39
N THR A 111 -12.75 6.69 15.80
CA THR A 111 -12.51 8.13 16.02
C THR A 111 -13.39 9.01 15.13
N GLY A 112 -14.08 8.45 14.13
CA GLY A 112 -14.87 9.21 13.15
C GLY A 112 -14.02 9.92 12.09
N GLU A 113 -12.72 9.60 12.00
CA GLU A 113 -11.77 10.19 11.04
C GLU A 113 -11.88 9.56 9.63
N ALA A 114 -12.52 8.39 9.50
CA ALA A 114 -12.62 7.67 8.22
C ALA A 114 -13.34 8.50 7.14
N THR A 115 -14.49 9.08 7.48
CA THR A 115 -15.28 9.92 6.56
C THR A 115 -14.51 11.14 6.06
N PRO A 116 -13.97 12.03 6.93
CA PRO A 116 -13.24 13.21 6.46
C PRO A 116 -11.98 12.84 5.68
N HIS A 117 -11.29 11.75 6.04
CA HIS A 117 -10.13 11.28 5.29
C HIS A 117 -10.49 10.87 3.85
N LEU A 118 -11.54 10.04 3.67
CA LEU A 118 -11.97 9.62 2.34
C LEU A 118 -12.53 10.79 1.52
N GLN A 119 -13.20 11.74 2.17
CA GLN A 119 -13.64 12.97 1.52
C GLN A 119 -12.46 13.81 1.02
N GLN A 120 -11.40 13.93 1.81
CA GLN A 120 -10.18 14.64 1.40
C GLN A 120 -9.54 14.00 0.17
N ILE A 121 -9.40 12.67 0.14
CA ILE A 121 -8.88 11.94 -1.03
C ILE A 121 -9.72 12.21 -2.28
N GLN A 122 -11.04 12.20 -2.13
CA GLN A 122 -11.96 12.47 -3.23
C GLN A 122 -11.83 13.91 -3.76
N GLN A 123 -11.63 14.89 -2.87
CA GLN A 123 -11.38 16.28 -3.24
C GLN A 123 -10.06 16.44 -3.99
N ILE A 124 -8.97 15.88 -3.46
CA ILE A 124 -7.63 15.93 -4.09
C ILE A 124 -7.68 15.36 -5.50
N GLN A 125 -8.41 14.26 -5.71
CA GLN A 125 -8.59 13.71 -7.04
C GLN A 125 -9.32 14.68 -7.97
N GLN A 126 -10.47 15.22 -7.54
CA GLN A 126 -11.25 16.13 -8.39
C GLN A 126 -10.44 17.36 -8.79
N GLU A 127 -9.69 17.92 -7.85
CA GLU A 127 -8.78 19.05 -8.11
C GLU A 127 -7.67 18.64 -9.09
N THR A 128 -7.02 17.50 -8.87
CA THR A 128 -5.95 16.99 -9.75
C THR A 128 -6.47 16.72 -11.16
N GLU A 129 -7.66 16.13 -11.31
CA GLU A 129 -8.27 15.84 -12.61
C GLU A 129 -8.69 17.11 -13.35
N ALA A 130 -9.25 18.09 -12.64
CA ALA A 130 -9.57 19.39 -13.22
C ALA A 130 -8.29 20.11 -13.73
N ARG A 131 -7.22 20.08 -12.93
CA ARG A 131 -5.92 20.63 -13.32
C ARG A 131 -5.31 19.91 -14.51
N TYR A 132 -5.33 18.57 -14.52
CA TYR A 132 -4.87 17.76 -15.64
C TYR A 132 -5.58 18.16 -16.94
N ARG A 133 -6.91 18.25 -16.93
CA ARG A 133 -7.70 18.61 -18.11
C ARG A 133 -7.36 20.01 -18.61
N ALA A 134 -7.25 20.98 -17.72
CA ALA A 134 -6.90 22.35 -18.08
C ALA A 134 -5.48 22.46 -18.68
N MET A 135 -4.50 21.74 -18.11
CA MET A 135 -3.14 21.70 -18.65
C MET A 135 -3.09 20.99 -20.01
N TYR A 136 -3.83 19.88 -20.15
CA TYR A 136 -3.86 19.11 -21.39
C TYR A 136 -4.45 19.93 -22.52
N GLN A 137 -5.61 20.55 -22.31
CA GLN A 137 -6.24 21.43 -23.30
C GLN A 137 -5.31 22.54 -23.76
N ARG A 138 -4.63 23.21 -22.82
CA ARG A 138 -3.70 24.29 -23.13
C ARG A 138 -2.52 23.82 -23.98
N GLU A 139 -1.94 22.66 -23.67
CA GLU A 139 -0.81 22.13 -24.44
C GLU A 139 -1.25 21.53 -25.78
N GLU A 140 -2.44 20.92 -25.84
CA GLU A 140 -3.06 20.45 -27.08
C GLU A 140 -3.32 21.62 -28.05
N GLU A 141 -3.87 22.73 -27.57
CA GLU A 141 -4.06 23.97 -28.34
C GLU A 141 -2.74 24.53 -28.90
N ARG A 142 -1.65 24.40 -28.12
CA ARG A 142 -0.34 24.94 -28.48
C ARG A 142 0.42 24.04 -29.47
N GLN A 143 0.33 22.72 -29.28
CA GLN A 143 1.24 21.77 -29.92
C GLN A 143 0.59 20.86 -30.96
N ILE A 144 -0.74 20.73 -30.95
CA ILE A 144 -1.46 19.77 -31.79
C ILE A 144 -2.52 20.48 -32.64
N LEU A 145 -3.41 21.26 -32.02
CA LEU A 145 -4.52 21.89 -32.74
C LEU A 145 -4.01 22.89 -33.80
N GLY A 146 -4.56 22.78 -35.01
CA GLY A 146 -4.18 23.63 -36.14
C GLY A 146 -2.82 23.30 -36.78
N GLN A 147 -2.11 22.27 -36.30
CA GLN A 147 -0.86 21.80 -36.88
C GLN A 147 -1.13 20.71 -37.93
N ASN A 148 -0.41 20.73 -39.07
CA ASN A 148 -0.48 19.67 -40.08
C ASN A 148 0.37 18.45 -39.65
N LEU A 149 -0.03 17.78 -38.58
CA LEU A 149 0.64 16.58 -38.06
C LEU A 149 0.14 15.32 -38.77
N LYS A 150 1.04 14.36 -38.98
CA LYS A 150 0.63 13.00 -39.37
C LYS A 150 0.17 12.24 -38.12
N GLY A 151 -0.75 11.28 -38.28
CA GLY A 151 -1.38 10.60 -37.13
C GLY A 151 -0.41 9.99 -36.10
N LEU A 152 0.76 9.48 -36.51
CA LEU A 152 1.78 9.00 -35.56
C LEU A 152 2.48 10.14 -34.80
N GLU A 153 2.72 11.29 -35.45
CA GLU A 153 3.33 12.46 -34.83
C GLU A 153 2.37 13.11 -33.82
N GLU A 154 1.08 13.14 -34.13
CA GLU A 154 0.03 13.60 -33.22
C GLU A 154 -0.04 12.72 -31.96
N ILE A 155 -0.05 11.39 -32.13
CA ILE A 155 -0.03 10.45 -30.99
C ILE A 155 1.24 10.63 -30.14
N GLN A 156 2.41 10.81 -30.77
CA GLN A 156 3.65 11.06 -30.05
C GLN A 156 3.60 12.36 -29.23
N ARG A 157 3.07 13.44 -29.81
CA ARG A 157 2.93 14.72 -29.11
C ARG A 157 1.93 14.63 -27.95
N SER A 158 0.78 13.98 -28.17
CA SER A 158 -0.21 13.76 -27.12
C SER A 158 0.41 13.00 -25.93
N ARG A 159 1.11 11.89 -26.18
CA ARG A 159 1.81 11.13 -25.11
C ARG A 159 2.87 11.96 -24.38
N MET A 160 3.60 12.81 -25.10
CA MET A 160 4.58 13.70 -24.47
C MET A 160 3.91 14.71 -23.53
N ILE A 161 2.80 15.31 -23.97
CA ILE A 161 1.98 16.22 -23.16
C ILE A 161 1.47 15.49 -21.92
N GLU A 162 0.91 14.28 -22.07
CA GLU A 162 0.45 13.46 -20.94
C GLU A 162 1.57 13.21 -19.93
N ALA A 163 2.75 12.81 -20.40
CA ALA A 163 3.90 12.53 -19.53
C ALA A 163 4.35 13.77 -18.75
N GLN A 164 4.46 14.93 -19.41
CA GLN A 164 4.84 16.20 -18.80
C GLN A 164 3.84 16.64 -17.72
N ILE A 165 2.54 16.58 -18.03
CA ILE A 165 1.50 16.98 -17.08
C ILE A 165 1.48 16.01 -15.89
N THR A 166 1.63 14.71 -16.14
CA THR A 166 1.68 13.70 -15.08
C THR A 166 2.86 13.94 -14.14
N GLU A 167 4.04 14.28 -14.67
CA GLU A 167 5.21 14.62 -13.87
C GLU A 167 4.95 15.82 -12.96
N VAL A 168 4.38 16.91 -13.52
CA VAL A 168 4.04 18.12 -12.75
C VAL A 168 3.03 17.82 -11.65
N LEU A 169 1.93 17.15 -11.97
CA LEU A 169 0.88 16.86 -10.98
C LEU A 169 1.37 15.89 -9.90
N THR A 170 2.22 14.91 -10.26
CA THR A 170 2.83 14.00 -9.29
C THR A 170 3.79 14.75 -8.35
N ALA A 171 4.57 15.69 -8.88
CA ALA A 171 5.46 16.51 -8.08
C ALA A 171 4.70 17.40 -7.10
N ASP A 172 3.56 17.97 -7.52
CA ASP A 172 2.70 18.81 -6.68
C ASP A 172 2.01 18.01 -5.57
N LEU A 173 1.50 16.81 -5.87
CA LEU A 173 0.97 15.90 -4.84
C LEU A 173 2.06 15.44 -3.86
N ALA A 174 3.34 15.63 -4.23
CA ALA A 174 4.49 15.33 -3.40
C ALA A 174 4.94 16.44 -2.47
N HIS A 175 4.25 17.58 -2.45
CA HIS A 175 4.56 18.77 -1.66
C HIS A 175 3.42 19.09 -0.71
#